data_AF-A0A819Z791-F1
#
_entry.id   AF-A0A819Z791-F1
#
_cell.length_a   1.000
_cell.length_b   1.000
_cell.length_c   1.000
_cell.angle_alpha   90.00
_cell.angle_beta   90.00
_cell.angle_gamma   90.00
#
_symmetry.space_group_name_H-M   'P 1'
#
loop_
_entity.id
_entity.type
_entity.pdbx_description
1 polymer ?
#
loop_
_entity_poly.entity_id
_entity_poly.type
_entity_poly.pdbx_seq_one_letter_code
_entity_poly.pdbx_strand_id
1 'polypeptide(L)' 'GQDLSGAKEILYPNYALDNTPLIKMYGKNLDRLKSIRQQWDPENIMYLTGGFKF' A
#
# COMPACT_ATOMS: atom_id res chain seq x y z
N GLY A 1 26.24 -2.34 -7.69
CA GLY A 1 25.34 -1.45 -6.92
C GLY A 1 23.92 -1.78 -7.28
N GLN A 2 22.98 -1.62 -6.35
CA GLN A 2 21.55 -1.81 -6.62
C GLN A 2 21.08 -0.73 -7.59
N ASP A 3 20.38 -1.12 -8.65
CA ASP A 3 19.80 -0.22 -9.66
C ASP A 3 18.57 0.47 -9.06
N LEU A 4 18.71 1.76 -8.74
CA LEU A 4 17.67 2.62 -8.15
C LEU A 4 16.81 3.31 -9.21
N SER A 5 16.73 2.80 -10.43
CA SER A 5 15.80 3.33 -11.43
C SER A 5 14.36 3.17 -10.92
N GLY A 6 13.82 4.26 -10.37
CA GLY A 6 12.61 4.35 -9.54
C GLY A 6 11.28 3.88 -10.14
N ALA A 7 11.31 3.18 -11.28
CA ALA A 7 10.18 2.47 -11.86
C ALA A 7 10.08 1.00 -11.43
N LYS A 8 11.16 0.39 -10.89
CA LYS A 8 11.18 -1.05 -10.51
C LYS A 8 11.13 -1.34 -9.02
N GLU A 9 11.40 -0.38 -8.16
CA GLU A 9 11.47 -0.63 -6.73
C GLU A 9 10.10 -0.45 -6.07
N ILE A 10 9.55 -1.55 -5.57
CA ILE A 10 8.46 -1.50 -4.60
C ILE A 10 9.01 -0.82 -3.35
N LEU A 11 8.43 0.32 -2.98
CA LEU A 11 8.80 1.08 -1.80
C LEU A 11 8.41 0.29 -0.55
N TYR A 12 9.35 0.18 0.39
CA TYR A 12 9.08 -0.45 1.66
C TYR A 12 8.07 0.39 2.46
N PRO A 13 6.88 -0.15 2.80
CA PRO A 13 5.79 0.66 3.35
C PRO A 13 6.21 1.42 4.62
N ASN A 14 6.95 0.80 5.55
CA ASN A 14 7.31 1.46 6.82
C ASN A 14 8.25 2.67 6.67
N TYR A 15 8.80 2.94 5.49
CA TYR A 15 9.57 4.14 5.17
C TYR A 15 8.92 5.00 4.06
N ALA A 16 7.71 4.66 3.63
CA ALA A 16 7.00 5.42 2.61
C ALA A 16 6.41 6.70 3.21
N LEU A 17 6.39 7.77 2.41
CA LEU A 17 5.67 9.00 2.75
C LEU A 17 4.17 8.73 2.79
N ASP A 18 3.44 9.48 3.60
CA ASP A 18 1.98 9.41 3.77
C ASP A 18 1.19 9.51 2.46
N ASN A 19 1.71 10.28 1.50
CA ASN A 19 1.12 10.50 0.18
C ASN A 19 1.61 9.51 -0.89
N THR A 20 2.39 8.48 -0.51
CA THR A 20 2.93 7.50 -1.45
C THR A 20 1.79 6.67 -2.06
N PRO A 21 1.67 6.61 -3.40
CA PRO A 21 0.66 5.77 -4.04
C PRO A 21 0.82 4.30 -3.65
N LEU A 22 -0.27 3.66 -3.20
CA LEU A 22 -0.26 2.26 -2.75
C LEU A 22 0.32 1.29 -3.78
N ILE A 23 0.13 1.55 -5.08
CA ILE A 23 0.67 0.71 -6.15
C ILE A 23 2.20 0.66 -6.14
N LYS A 24 2.87 1.73 -5.69
CA LYS A 24 4.32 1.76 -5.52
C LYS A 24 4.80 0.95 -4.31
N MET A 25 3.91 0.61 -3.38
CA MET A 25 4.21 -0.15 -2.16
C MET A 25 3.76 -1.62 -2.22
N TYR A 26 2.67 -1.90 -2.93
CA TYR A 26 2.06 -3.23 -2.95
C TYR A 26 2.02 -3.86 -4.34
N GLY A 27 2.26 -3.08 -5.41
CA GLY A 27 2.23 -3.55 -6.78
C GLY A 27 0.96 -4.35 -7.09
N LYS A 28 1.14 -5.51 -7.74
CA LYS A 28 0.04 -6.44 -8.08
C LYS A 28 -0.78 -6.97 -6.89
N ASN A 29 -0.26 -6.86 -5.66
CA ASN A 29 -0.99 -7.33 -4.47
C ASN A 29 -2.06 -6.35 -4.00
N LEU A 30 -2.09 -5.12 -4.56
CA LEU A 30 -3.03 -4.08 -4.16
C LEU A 30 -4.50 -4.53 -4.30
N ASP A 31 -4.84 -5.22 -5.38
CA ASP A 31 -6.22 -5.66 -5.61
C ASP A 31 -6.67 -6.69 -4.57
N ARG A 32 -5.78 -7.64 -4.22
CA ARG A 32 -6.05 -8.60 -3.14
C ARG A 32 -6.25 -7.89 -1.80
N LEU A 33 -5.44 -6.88 -1.47
CA LEU A 33 -5.57 -6.14 -0.22
C LEU A 33 -6.90 -5.36 -0.16
N LYS A 34 -7.34 -4.78 -1.28
CA LYS A 34 -8.66 -4.14 -1.37
C LYS A 34 -9.80 -5.15 -1.14
N SER A 35 -9.72 -6.35 -1.70
CA SER A 35 -10.71 -7.40 -1.47
C SER A 35 -10.75 -7.85 0.01
N ILE A 36 -9.58 -7.98 0.64
CA ILE A 36 -9.50 -8.31 2.08
C ILE A 36 -10.15 -7.20 2.90
N ARG A 37 -9.86 -5.91 2.62
CA ARG A 37 -10.54 -4.81 3.33
C ARG A 37 -12.05 -4.86 3.14
N GLN A 38 -12.53 -5.04 1.91
CA GLN A 38 -13.98 -5.12 1.66
C GLN A 38 -14.65 -6.27 2.43
N GLN A 39 -13.95 -7.37 2.66
CA GLN A 39 -14.48 -8.50 3.43
C GLN A 39 -14.52 -8.24 4.94
N TRP A 40 -13.51 -7.56 5.50
CA TRP A 40 -13.29 -7.49 6.95
C TRP A 40 -13.50 -6.10 7.56
N ASP A 41 -13.39 -5.04 6.77
CA ASP A 41 -13.65 -3.65 7.15
C ASP A 41 -14.44 -2.91 6.04
N PRO A 42 -15.67 -3.39 5.70
CA PRO A 42 -16.48 -2.79 4.65
C PRO A 42 -16.91 -1.35 4.97
N GLU A 43 -17.09 -1.03 6.25
CA GLU A 43 -17.48 0.29 6.74
C GLU A 43 -16.28 1.23 6.95
N ASN A 44 -15.06 0.76 6.70
CA ASN A 44 -13.84 1.54 6.80
C ASN A 44 -13.64 2.14 8.21
N ILE A 45 -14.05 1.40 9.25
CA ILE A 45 -13.95 1.81 10.65
C ILE A 45 -12.47 1.96 11.03
N MET A 46 -11.60 1.11 10.46
CA MET A 46 -10.18 1.10 10.76
C MET A 46 -9.37 2.08 9.91
N TYR A 47 -10.01 2.98 9.16
CA TYR A 47 -9.36 3.91 8.24
C TYR A 47 -8.23 4.74 8.86
N LEU A 48 -8.37 5.14 10.13
CA LEU A 48 -7.37 5.95 10.83
C LEU A 48 -6.21 5.13 11.40
N THR A 49 -6.26 3.80 11.30
CA THR A 49 -5.24 2.87 11.80
C THR A 49 -4.39 2.32 10.67
N GLY A 50 -3.10 2.10 10.93
CA GLY A 50 -2.14 1.64 9.92
C GLY A 50 -1.85 2.74 8.89
N GLY A 51 -0.58 3.05 8.66
CA GLY A 51 -0.15 4.21 7.87
C GLY A 51 -0.65 4.29 6.41
N PHE A 52 -1.44 3.33 5.91
CA PHE A 52 -1.87 3.25 4.51
C PHE A 52 -3.39 3.17 4.37
N LYS A 53 -3.94 4.02 3.50
CA LYS A 53 -5.38 4.17 3.26
C LYS A 53 -5.81 3.32 2.06
N PHE A 54 -6.65 2.30 2.25
CA PHE A 54 -7.13 1.35 1.22
C PHE A 54 -8.60 1.58 0.82
#